data_AF-A0A4Y2G0N6-F1
#
_entry.id   AF-A0A4Y2G0N6-F1
#
_cell.length_a   1.000
_cell.length_b   1.000
_cell.length_c   1.000
_cell.angle_alpha   90.00
_cell.angle_beta   90.00
_cell.angle_gamma   90.00
#
_symmetry.space_group_name_H-M   'P 1'
#
loop_
_entity.id
_entity.type
_entity.pdbx_description
1 polymer ?
#
loop_
_entity_poly.entity_id
_entity_poly.type
_entity_poly.pdbx_seq_one_letter_code
_entity_poly.pdbx_strand_id
1 'polypeptide(L)'
;MICRKPNSELEMKNLTPSVKHGGCSQMVWGCVSAVGVGNLHFIDGMMDKYMYLDILKQNMKQSVEKMGILPNYKLYQDNDPKHNARICRL
;
A
#
# COMPACT_ATOMS: atom_id res chain seq x y z
N MET A 1 12.26 24.69 2.32
CA MET A 1 11.09 25.36 2.92
C MET A 1 10.50 26.26 1.84
N ILE A 2 9.25 26.06 1.44
CA ILE A 2 8.58 26.89 0.42
C ILE A 2 7.81 27.98 1.18
N CYS A 3 8.22 29.24 1.01
CA CYS A 3 7.51 30.37 1.61
C CYS A 3 6.55 30.96 0.57
N ARG A 4 5.27 31.12 0.94
CA ARG A 4 4.23 31.73 0.10
C ARG A 4 3.59 32.91 0.81
N LYS A 5 3.16 33.93 0.07
CA LYS A 5 2.33 34.99 0.65
C LYS A 5 0.94 34.43 0.96
N PRO A 6 0.26 34.94 2.01
CA PRO A 6 -1.14 34.61 2.24
C PRO A 6 -1.98 34.95 1.01
N ASN A 7 -2.94 34.08 0.66
CA ASN A 7 -3.86 34.25 -0.46
C ASN A 7 -3.22 34.38 -1.86
N SER A 8 -1.97 33.94 -2.03
CA SER A 8 -1.35 33.82 -3.36
C SER A 8 -1.21 32.37 -3.80
N GLU A 9 -1.37 32.13 -5.10
CA GLU A 9 -1.05 30.84 -5.71
C GLU A 9 0.45 30.50 -5.58
N LEU A 10 0.77 29.23 -5.80
CA LEU A 10 2.14 28.73 -5.79
C LEU A 10 2.87 29.19 -7.06
N GLU A 11 3.90 30.02 -6.92
CA GLU A 11 4.70 30.44 -8.07
C GLU A 11 5.92 29.53 -8.27
N MET A 12 6.14 29.04 -9.50
CA MET A 12 7.27 28.15 -9.85
C MET A 12 8.64 28.73 -9.48
N LYS A 13 8.83 30.05 -9.58
CA LYS A 13 10.09 30.73 -9.20
C LYS A 13 10.45 30.59 -7.72
N ASN A 14 9.48 30.22 -6.87
CA ASN A 14 9.66 30.02 -5.43
C ASN A 14 9.85 28.53 -5.08
N LEU A 15 9.93 27.64 -6.08
CA LEU A 15 10.12 26.20 -5.91
C LEU A 15 11.57 25.80 -6.20
N THR A 16 12.12 24.95 -5.33
CA THR A 16 13.37 24.23 -5.61
C THR A 16 13.02 22.78 -5.96
N PRO A 17 13.54 22.20 -7.06
CA PRO A 17 13.29 20.80 -7.38
C PRO A 17 13.65 19.89 -6.21
N SER A 18 12.73 19.04 -5.80
CA SER A 18 12.95 18.03 -4.77
C SER A 18 12.28 16.72 -5.17
N VAL A 19 12.92 15.58 -4.83
CA VAL A 19 12.36 14.25 -5.11
C VAL A 19 11.27 13.91 -4.10
N LYS A 20 11.51 14.24 -2.82
CA LYS A 20 10.53 14.06 -1.74
C LYS A 20 10.24 15.41 -1.11
N HIS A 21 8.97 15.81 -1.18
CA HIS A 21 8.50 16.99 -0.48
C HIS A 21 8.37 16.68 1.01
N GLY A 22 8.44 17.72 1.84
CA GLY A 22 8.11 17.58 3.26
C GLY A 22 6.66 17.13 3.46
N GLY A 23 6.39 16.44 4.57
CA GLY A 23 5.13 15.75 4.84
C GLY A 23 5.40 14.30 5.26
N CYS A 24 4.44 13.66 5.91
CA CYS A 24 4.53 12.24 6.22
C CYS A 24 3.98 11.40 5.05
N SER A 25 4.59 10.24 4.81
CA SER A 25 4.06 9.23 3.87
C SER A 25 3.31 8.14 4.62
N GLN A 26 2.22 7.64 4.05
CA GLN A 26 1.47 6.50 4.58
C GLN A 26 1.69 5.27 3.71
N MET A 27 2.04 4.14 4.32
CA MET A 27 2.09 2.86 3.62
C MET A 27 0.74 2.15 3.71
N VAL A 28 0.37 1.46 2.64
CA VAL A 28 -0.86 0.66 2.55
C VAL A 28 -0.60 -0.66 1.86
N TRP A 29 -1.38 -1.68 2.22
CA TRP A 29 -1.50 -2.93 1.50
C TRP A 29 -2.90 -3.03 0.89
N GLY A 30 -3.01 -3.58 -0.29
CA GLY A 30 -4.29 -3.90 -0.91
C GLY A 30 -4.12 -4.87 -2.07
N CYS A 31 -5.22 -5.46 -2.52
CA CYS A 31 -5.23 -6.37 -3.65
C CYS A 31 -6.28 -5.95 -4.69
N VAL A 32 -6.06 -6.33 -5.94
CA VAL A 32 -6.95 -6.03 -7.07
C VAL A 32 -7.13 -7.27 -7.93
N SER A 33 -8.31 -7.42 -8.53
CA SER A 33 -8.61 -8.41 -9.56
C SER A 33 -9.34 -7.75 -10.73
N ALA A 34 -9.63 -8.50 -11.79
CA ALA A 34 -10.47 -8.02 -12.88
C ALA A 34 -11.89 -7.63 -12.43
N VAL A 35 -12.38 -8.18 -11.31
CA VAL A 35 -13.71 -7.87 -10.76
C VAL A 35 -13.71 -6.54 -10.00
N GLY A 36 -12.58 -6.17 -9.38
CA GLY A 36 -12.48 -4.93 -8.62
C GLY A 36 -11.38 -4.93 -7.57
N VAL A 37 -11.55 -4.06 -6.58
CA VAL A 37 -10.57 -3.81 -5.52
C VAL A 37 -10.97 -4.54 -4.24
N GLY A 38 -10.01 -5.21 -3.62
CA GLY A 38 -10.14 -5.84 -2.31
C GLY A 38 -10.07 -4.83 -1.17
N ASN A 39 -9.71 -5.31 0.02
CA ASN A 39 -9.53 -4.46 1.18
C ASN A 39 -8.25 -3.64 1.06
N LEU A 40 -8.29 -2.40 1.56
CA LEU A 40 -7.12 -1.54 1.73
C LEU A 40 -6.78 -1.46 3.22
N HIS A 41 -5.55 -1.80 3.58
CA HIS A 41 -5.06 -1.85 4.94
C HIS A 41 -3.93 -0.84 5.14
N PHE A 42 -4.04 0.01 6.15
CA PHE A 42 -3.01 0.98 6.50
C PHE A 42 -1.90 0.31 7.31
N ILE A 43 -0.65 0.54 6.93
CA ILE A 43 0.52 -0.02 7.61
C ILE A 43 1.23 1.09 8.36
N ASP A 44 1.34 0.91 9.68
CA ASP A 44 2.14 1.77 10.53
C ASP A 44 3.58 1.27 10.61
N GLY A 45 4.52 2.14 10.22
CA GLY A 45 5.95 1.80 10.21
C GLY A 45 6.36 0.88 9.06
N MET A 46 7.48 0.19 9.24
CA MET A 46 8.04 -0.70 8.21
C MET A 46 7.43 -2.10 8.32
N MET A 47 6.80 -2.57 7.24
CA MET A 47 6.21 -3.90 7.21
C MET A 47 7.27 -5.01 7.29
N ASP A 48 7.19 -5.84 8.33
CA ASP A 48 7.96 -7.08 8.42
C ASP A 48 7.14 -8.29 7.94
N LYS A 49 7.74 -9.49 8.01
CA LYS A 49 7.10 -10.74 7.59
C LYS A 49 5.92 -11.16 8.47
N TYR A 50 5.91 -10.79 9.76
CA TYR A 50 4.85 -11.17 10.69
C TYR A 50 3.63 -10.29 10.47
N MET A 51 3.84 -8.97 10.35
CA MET A 51 2.80 -8.02 9.96
C MET A 51 2.19 -8.40 8.62
N TYR A 52 3.03 -8.75 7.64
CA TYR A 52 2.54 -9.18 6.34
C TYR A 52 1.66 -10.44 6.43
N LEU A 53 2.08 -11.45 7.19
CA LEU A 53 1.27 -12.64 7.44
C LEU A 53 -0.09 -12.31 8.08
N ASP A 54 -0.10 -11.41 9.06
CA ASP A 54 -1.33 -11.01 9.74
C ASP A 54 -2.27 -10.23 8.81
N ILE A 55 -1.72 -9.35 7.97
CA ILE A 55 -2.47 -8.65 6.92
C ILE A 55 -3.11 -9.67 5.97
N LEU A 56 -2.36 -10.68 5.52
CA LEU A 56 -2.92 -11.73 4.65
C LEU A 56 -4.05 -12.49 5.34
N LYS A 57 -3.86 -12.95 6.58
CA LYS A 57 -4.87 -13.70 7.33
C LYS A 57 -6.16 -12.90 7.53
N GLN A 58 -6.04 -11.61 7.82
CA GLN A 58 -7.18 -10.74 8.09
C GLN A 58 -7.90 -10.33 6.81
N ASN A 59 -7.17 -10.00 5.74
CA ASN A 59 -7.75 -9.28 4.60
C ASN A 59 -7.90 -10.13 3.33
N MET A 60 -7.09 -11.17 3.11
CA MET A 60 -7.14 -11.89 1.84
C MET A 60 -8.46 -12.59 1.62
N LYS A 61 -8.89 -13.42 2.59
CA LYS A 61 -10.14 -14.17 2.50
C LYS A 61 -11.34 -13.25 2.27
N GLN A 62 -11.44 -12.19 3.06
CA GLN A 62 -12.51 -11.21 2.93
C GLN A 62 -12.49 -10.51 1.57
N SER A 63 -11.30 -10.20 1.04
CA SER A 63 -11.17 -9.55 -0.27
C SER A 63 -11.61 -10.46 -1.41
N VAL A 64 -11.23 -11.73 -1.39
CA VAL A 64 -11.63 -12.70 -2.43
C VAL A 64 -13.12 -13.06 -2.34
N GLU A 65 -13.68 -13.12 -1.13
CA GLU A 65 -15.12 -13.26 -0.89
C GLU A 65 -15.89 -12.06 -1.44
N LYS A 66 -15.44 -10.84 -1.11
CA LYS A 66 -16.03 -9.59 -1.62
C LYS A 66 -16.00 -9.51 -3.14
N MET A 67 -14.97 -10.04 -3.77
CA MET A 67 -14.84 -10.10 -5.23
C MET A 67 -15.53 -11.32 -5.86
N GLY A 68 -16.07 -12.25 -5.07
CA GLY A 68 -16.75 -13.45 -5.58
C GLY A 68 -15.84 -14.41 -6.35
N ILE A 69 -14.52 -14.41 -6.08
CA ILE A 69 -13.53 -15.22 -6.81
C ILE A 69 -13.09 -16.48 -6.06
N LEU A 70 -13.79 -16.85 -5.00
CA LEU A 70 -13.63 -18.15 -4.34
C LEU A 70 -14.18 -19.30 -5.22
N PRO A 71 -13.67 -20.53 -5.07
CA PRO A 71 -12.49 -20.90 -4.26
C PRO A 71 -11.17 -20.71 -5.02
N ASN A 72 -11.22 -20.44 -6.32
CA ASN A 72 -10.07 -20.53 -7.22
C ASN A 72 -9.52 -19.14 -7.57
N TYR A 73 -8.52 -18.71 -6.82
CA TYR A 73 -7.74 -17.51 -7.14
C TYR A 73 -6.24 -17.80 -7.05
N LYS A 74 -5.44 -16.98 -7.74
CA LYS A 74 -3.98 -16.97 -7.60
C LYS A 74 -3.55 -15.62 -7.05
N LEU A 75 -2.69 -15.63 -6.03
CA LEU A 75 -2.07 -14.41 -5.50
C LEU A 75 -0.81 -14.11 -6.30
N TYR A 76 -0.73 -12.90 -6.85
CA TYR A 76 0.45 -12.38 -7.54
C TYR A 76 1.01 -11.21 -6.72
N GLN A 77 2.31 -11.22 -6.48
CA GLN A 77 3.03 -10.22 -5.70
C GLN A 77 4.50 -10.16 -6.12
N ASP A 78 5.20 -9.12 -5.68
CA ASP A 78 6.62 -8.97 -5.94
C ASP A 78 7.48 -10.01 -5.19
N ASN A 79 8.78 -10.03 -5.51
CA ASN A 79 9.74 -10.96 -4.93
C ASN A 79 10.38 -10.45 -3.63
N ASP A 80 9.73 -9.57 -2.87
CA ASP A 80 10.27 -9.11 -1.59
C ASP A 80 10.54 -10.30 -0.65
N PRO A 81 11.71 -10.36 0.03
CA PRO A 81 12.03 -11.45 0.95
C PRO A 81 10.96 -11.72 2.01
N LYS A 82 10.20 -10.70 2.44
CA LYS A 82 9.12 -10.88 3.43
C LYS A 82 7.90 -11.61 2.87
N HIS A 83 7.61 -11.45 1.59
CA HIS A 83 6.53 -12.16 0.88
C HIS A 83 6.91 -13.62 0.59
N ASN A 84 8.22 -13.90 0.45
CA ASN A 84 8.77 -15.24 0.22
C ASN A 84 9.22 -15.97 1.49
N ALA A 85 9.05 -15.35 2.66
CA ALA A 85 9.39 -15.94 3.95
C ALA A 85 8.61 -17.24 4.16
N ARG A 86 9.25 -18.25 4.79
CA ARG A 86 8.65 -19.59 4.98
C ARG A 86 7.26 -19.55 5.65
N ILE A 87 7.05 -18.60 6.56
CA ILE A 87 5.78 -18.42 7.29
C ILE A 87 4.67 -17.80 6.44
N CYS A 88 5.00 -17.16 5.31
CA CYS A 88 4.07 -16.43 4.45
C CYS A 88 3.75 -17.17 3.15
N ARG A 89 4.34 -18.35 2.93
CA ARG A 89 4.04 -19.20 1.77
C ARG A 89 2.67 -19.84 2.00
N LEU A 90 1.65 -19.28 1.34
CA LEU A 90 0.29 -19.79 1.27
C LEU A 90 0.20 -21.03 0.36
#